data_AF-A0A6C0BCV5-F1
#
_entry.id   AF-A0A6C0BCV5-F1
#
_cell.length_a   1.000
_cell.length_b   1.000
_cell.length_c   1.000
_cell.angle_alpha   90.00
_cell.angle_beta   90.00
_cell.angle_gamma   90.00
#
_symmetry.space_group_name_H-M   'P 1'
#
loop_
_entity.id
_entity.type
_entity.pdbx_description
1 polymer ?
#
loop_
_entity_poly.entity_id
_entity_poly.type
_entity_poly.pdbx_seq_one_letter_code
_entity_poly.pdbx_strand_id
1 'polypeptide(L)' 'MSSLLSEKKPQDSVVAAVIEKFQQRSDIGIKKYGTTLDREDLGLQDWIQHVQEELMDAILYLEKLKKITADKQNEGATL' A
#
# COMPACT_ATOMS: atom_id res chain seq x y z
N MET A 1 -17.96 -9.63 37.97
CA MET A 1 -18.12 -9.33 36.53
C MET A 1 -17.18 -10.23 35.76
N SER A 2 -17.75 -11.19 35.03
CA SER A 2 -17.01 -12.24 34.33
C SER A 2 -15.92 -11.61 33.46
N SER A 3 -14.67 -11.98 33.75
CA SER A 3 -13.55 -11.74 32.85
C SER A 3 -13.82 -12.54 31.59
N LEU A 4 -14.34 -11.85 30.57
CA LEU A 4 -14.30 -12.33 29.20
C LEU A 4 -12.82 -12.34 28.80
N LEU A 5 -12.16 -13.45 29.07
CA LEU A 5 -11.01 -13.87 28.29
C LEU A 5 -11.51 -13.95 26.85
N SER A 6 -11.33 -12.86 26.10
CA SER A 6 -11.45 -12.86 24.66
C SER A 6 -10.49 -13.96 24.19
N GLU A 7 -11.05 -15.07 23.71
CA GLU A 7 -10.24 -16.10 23.08
C GLU A 7 -9.48 -15.43 21.94
N LYS A 8 -8.18 -15.23 22.16
CA LYS A 8 -7.30 -14.66 21.16
C LYS A 8 -7.17 -15.70 20.06
N LYS A 9 -8.06 -15.62 19.06
CA LYS A 9 -7.98 -16.43 17.84
C LYS A 9 -6.53 -16.38 17.34
N PRO A 10 -5.96 -17.51 16.87
CA PRO A 10 -4.65 -17.49 16.26
C PRO A 10 -4.68 -16.44 15.16
N GLN A 11 -3.92 -15.37 15.38
CA GLN A 11 -3.87 -14.23 14.50
C GLN A 11 -3.01 -14.64 13.31
N ASP A 12 -3.62 -14.73 12.14
CA ASP A 12 -2.88 -14.90 10.89
C ASP A 12 -1.87 -13.74 10.78
N SER A 13 -0.59 -14.08 10.89
CA SER A 13 0.49 -13.09 10.92
C SER A 13 0.64 -12.36 9.59
N VAL A 14 0.26 -13.00 8.49
CA VAL A 14 0.25 -12.38 7.15
C VAL A 14 -0.86 -11.32 7.11
N VAL A 15 -2.07 -11.68 7.57
CA VAL A 15 -3.19 -10.73 7.64
C VAL A 15 -2.84 -9.56 8.57
N ALA A 16 -2.24 -9.83 9.73
CA ALA A 16 -1.81 -8.80 10.68
C ALA A 16 -0.84 -7.80 10.04
N ALA A 17 0.18 -8.30 9.34
CA ALA A 17 1.18 -7.47 8.66
C ALA A 17 0.56 -6.63 7.54
N VAL A 18 -0.43 -7.16 6.82
CA VAL A 18 -1.14 -6.40 5.77
C VAL A 18 -1.99 -5.29 6.38
N ILE A 19 -2.72 -5.57 7.48
CA ILE A 19 -3.50 -4.55 8.20
C ILE A 19 -2.59 -3.43 8.70
N GLU A 20 -1.44 -3.77 9.28
CA GLU A 20 -0.47 -2.78 9.75
C GLU A 20 0.02 -1.88 8.61
N LYS A 21 0.30 -2.45 7.42
CA LYS A 21 0.68 -1.66 6.23
C LYS A 21 -0.41 -0.67 5.81
N PHE A 22 -1.69 -1.08 5.87
CA PHE A 22 -2.80 -0.17 5.59
C PHE A 22 -2.88 0.98 6.60
N GLN A 23 -2.69 0.69 7.89
CA GLN A 23 -2.68 1.71 8.95
C GLN A 23 -1.52 2.70 8.76
N GLN A 24 -0.30 2.21 8.52
CA GLN A 24 0.87 3.05 8.26
C GLN A 24 0.67 3.95 7.03
N ARG A 25 0.07 3.41 5.95
CA ARG A 25 -0.28 4.20 4.75
C ARG A 25 -1.31 5.28 5.08
N SER A 26 -2.33 4.97 5.87
CA SER A 26 -3.33 5.94 6.33
C SER A 26 -2.69 7.07 7.14
N ASP A 27 -1.80 6.74 8.08
CA ASP A 27 -1.09 7.73 8.91
C ASP A 27 -0.23 8.68 8.06
N ILE A 28 0.43 8.18 7.01
CA ILE A 28 1.18 9.03 6.07
C ILE A 28 0.24 9.97 5.33
N GLY A 29 -0.91 9.46 4.85
CA GLY A 29 -1.94 10.28 4.21
C GLY A 29 -2.46 11.38 5.13
N ILE A 30 -2.80 11.03 6.39
CA ILE A 30 -3.26 11.98 7.40
C ILE A 30 -2.20 13.04 7.67
N LYS A 31 -0.92 12.67 7.79
CA LYS A 31 0.18 13.64 7.96
C LYS A 31 0.35 14.56 6.75
N LYS A 32 0.15 14.05 5.54
CA LYS A 32 0.32 14.81 4.28
C LYS A 32 -0.84 15.78 4.03
N TYR A 33 -2.07 15.36 4.28
CA TYR A 33 -3.27 16.10 3.92
C TYR A 33 -4.01 16.73 5.11
N GLY A 34 -3.62 16.40 6.34
CA GLY A 34 -4.26 16.90 7.56
C GLY A 34 -5.66 16.33 7.84
N THR A 35 -6.08 15.30 7.08
CA THR A 35 -7.43 14.72 7.15
C THR A 35 -7.43 13.24 6.77
N THR A 36 -8.54 12.53 7.02
CA THR A 36 -8.76 11.13 6.64
C THR A 36 -9.41 11.02 5.25
N LEU A 37 -9.76 9.80 4.84
CA LEU A 37 -10.60 9.60 3.65
C LEU A 37 -12.07 10.02 3.86
N ASP A 38 -12.49 10.32 5.10
CA ASP A 38 -13.82 10.87 5.42
C ASP A 38 -13.93 12.37 5.10
N ARG A 39 -12.94 12.93 4.41
CA ARG A 39 -12.90 14.33 3.98
C ARG A 39 -14.02 14.63 2.99
N GLU A 40 -14.61 15.82 3.11
CA GLU A 40 -15.74 16.27 2.26
C GLU A 40 -15.33 17.36 1.26
N ASP A 41 -14.05 17.74 1.24
CA ASP A 41 -13.51 18.84 0.43
C ASP A 41 -13.08 18.44 -0.98
N LEU A 42 -13.09 17.14 -1.31
CA LEU A 42 -12.75 16.62 -2.65
C LEU A 42 -14.00 16.19 -3.42
N GLY A 43 -14.05 16.56 -4.70
CA GLY A 43 -15.05 16.08 -5.64
C GLY A 43 -14.69 14.72 -6.25
N LEU A 44 -15.64 14.09 -6.93
CA LEU A 44 -15.44 12.80 -7.61
C LEU A 44 -14.26 12.84 -8.62
N GLN A 45 -14.10 13.94 -9.35
CA GLN A 45 -13.02 14.08 -10.33
C GLN A 45 -11.64 14.14 -9.67
N ASP A 46 -11.53 14.78 -8.51
CA ASP A 46 -10.27 14.83 -7.74
C ASP A 46 -9.88 13.43 -7.26
N TRP A 47 -10.85 12.65 -6.79
CA TRP A 47 -10.63 11.25 -6.42
C TRP A 47 -10.17 10.39 -7.60
N ILE A 48 -10.79 10.55 -8.77
CA ILE A 48 -10.38 9.85 -10.00
C ILE A 48 -8.94 10.24 -10.36
N GLN A 49 -8.64 11.53 -10.34
CA GLN A 49 -7.31 12.04 -10.65
C GLN A 49 -6.25 11.46 -9.69
N HIS A 50 -6.50 11.47 -8.38
CA HIS A 50 -5.58 10.90 -7.39
C HIS A 50 -5.33 9.41 -7.61
N VAL A 51 -6.38 8.63 -7.90
CA VAL A 51 -6.21 7.19 -8.20
C VAL A 51 -5.42 6.99 -9.49
N GLN A 52 -5.66 7.80 -10.53
CA GLN A 52 -4.89 7.74 -11.78
C GLN A 52 -3.41 8.01 -11.53
N GLU A 53 -3.08 9.02 -10.72
CA GLU A 53 -1.70 9.36 -10.34
C GLU A 53 -1.00 8.22 -9.61
N GLU A 54 -1.65 7.64 -8.59
CA GLU A 54 -1.08 6.51 -7.82
C GLU A 54 -0.89 5.25 -8.69
N LEU A 55 -1.78 5.02 -9.68
CA LEU A 55 -1.62 3.94 -10.64
C LEU A 55 -0.48 4.20 -11.63
N MET A 56 -0.25 5.44 -12.05
CA MET A 56 0.91 5.81 -12.86
C MET A 56 2.21 5.54 -12.10
N ASP A 57 2.29 5.90 -10.82
CA ASP A 57 3.45 5.59 -9.98
C ASP A 57 3.70 4.07 -9.90
N ALA A 58 2.64 3.27 -9.72
CA ALA A 58 2.75 1.82 -9.73
C ALA A 58 3.29 1.28 -11.07
N ILE A 59 2.85 1.82 -12.20
CA ILE A 59 3.35 1.46 -13.55
C ILE A 59 4.85 1.79 -13.67
N LEU A 60 5.29 2.95 -13.16
CA LEU A 60 6.71 3.32 -13.18
C LEU A 60 7.58 2.34 -12.38
N TYR A 61 7.12 1.88 -11.22
CA TYR A 61 7.80 0.83 -10.45
C TYR A 61 7.90 -0.49 -11.24
N LEU A 62 6.82 -0.91 -11.90
CA LEU A 62 6.82 -2.12 -12.73
C LEU A 62 7.83 -2.00 -13.89
N GLU A 63 7.89 -0.86 -14.55
CA GLU A 63 8.84 -0.63 -15.64
C GLU A 63 10.29 -0.65 -15.14
N LYS A 64 10.56 -0.08 -13.96
CA LYS A 64 11.89 -0.19 -13.34
C LYS A 64 12.25 -1.64 -13.00
N LEU A 65 11.31 -2.40 -12.43
CA LEU A 65 11.53 -3.81 -12.09
C LEU A 65 11.83 -4.66 -13.32
N LYS A 66 11.10 -4.46 -14.42
CA LYS A 66 11.36 -5.14 -15.71
C LYS A 66 12.79 -4.91 -16.19
N LYS A 67 13.28 -3.67 -16.12
CA LYS A 67 14.67 -3.34 -16.48
C LYS A 67 15.68 -4.07 -15.60
N ILE A 68 15.50 -4.00 -14.27
CA ILE A 68 16.37 -4.72 -13.32
C ILE A 68 16.41 -6.22 -13.62
N THR A 69 15.27 -6.85 -13.94
CA THR A 69 15.22 -8.29 -14.23
C THR A 69 15.86 -8.64 -15.58
N ALA A 70 15.70 -7.78 -16.59
CA ALA A 70 16.33 -7.97 -17.91
C ALA A 70 17.86 -7.86 -17.82
N ASP A 71 18.37 -6.87 -17.08
CA ASP A 71 19.81 -6.69 -16.88
C ASP A 71 20.44 -7.90 -16.17
N LYS A 72 19.76 -8.44 -15.14
CA LYS A 72 20.20 -9.66 -14.43
C LYS A 72 20.21 -10.91 -15.31
N GLN A 73 19.27 -11.03 -16.25
CA GLN A 73 19.24 -12.15 -17.20
C GLN A 73 20.39 -12.09 -18.20
N ASN A 74 20.80 -10.88 -18.60
CA ASN A 74 21.94 -10.69 -19.50
C ASN A 74 23.29 -10.98 -18.80
N GLU A 75 23.43 -10.64 -17.51
CA GLU A 75 24.63 -10.96 -16.73
C GLU A 75 24.82 -12.47 -16.54
N GLY A 76 23.73 -13.23 -16.34
CA GLY A 76 23.76 -14.69 -16.18
C GLY A 76 24.01 -15.49 -17.46
N ALA A 77 23.93 -14.86 -18.64
CA ALA A 77 24.11 -15.50 -19.94
C ALA A 77 25.55 -15.40 -20.51
N THR A 78 26.48 -14.80 -19.76
CA THR A 78 27.87 -14.55 -20.22
C THR A 78 28.90 -15.55 -19.65
N LEU A 79 28.47 -16.74 -19.24
CA LEU A 79 29.33 -17.86 -18.82
C LEU A 79 29.03 -19.11 -19.66
#